data_AF-A0A7W7WP11-F1
#
_entry.id   AF-A0A7W7WP11-F1
#
_cell.length_a   1.000
_cell.length_b   1.000
_cell.length_c   1.000
_cell.angle_alpha   90.00
_cell.angle_beta   90.00
_cell.angle_gamma   90.00
#
_symmetry.space_group_name_H-M   'P 1'
#
loop_
_entity.id
_entity.type
_entity.pdbx_description
1 polymer ?
#
loop_
_entity_poly.entity_id
_entity_poly.type
_entity_poly.pdbx_seq_one_letter_code
_entity_poly.pdbx_strand_id
1 'polypeptide(L)'
;MSPTATAAAVVERLRVMQTGIEVTRTRGSAADNEVERIIARAAHAGFSTIAVGMTQVREAIRQTHTTLAAVHTAISDASAAVTRAPVHESPAQAMTELGQAGQHLKTAHDGIIASIGQIDETRTLAMRVLHGGDPGPLLSILEMIKQNLVQVLHTGTAAQQSMTALIHSAQKMGRSDN
;
A
#
# COMPACT_ATOMS: atom_id res chain seq x y z
N MET A 1 28.80 1.66 -6.14
CA MET A 1 27.73 0.74 -6.59
C MET A 1 27.52 0.94 -8.08
N SER A 2 27.42 -0.14 -8.85
CA SER A 2 27.10 -0.07 -10.28
C SER A 2 25.60 0.23 -10.50
N PRO A 3 25.19 0.85 -11.61
CA PRO A 3 23.79 1.15 -11.92
C PRO A 3 22.88 -0.08 -11.86
N THR A 4 23.38 -1.24 -12.29
CA THR A 4 22.69 -2.53 -12.23
C THR A 4 22.42 -2.99 -10.80
N ALA A 5 23.36 -2.76 -9.88
CA ALA A 5 23.18 -3.08 -8.46
C ALA A 5 22.13 -2.17 -7.80
N THR A 6 22.05 -0.90 -8.21
CA THR A 6 21.02 0.04 -7.74
C THR A 6 19.64 -0.33 -8.27
N ALA A 7 19.52 -0.71 -9.55
CA ALA A 7 18.26 -1.16 -10.14
C ALA A 7 17.72 -2.43 -9.46
N ALA A 8 18.58 -3.44 -9.24
CA ALA A 8 18.20 -4.65 -8.52
C ALA A 8 17.72 -4.34 -7.08
N ALA A 9 18.38 -3.39 -6.41
CA ALA A 9 17.99 -2.95 -5.07
C ALA A 9 16.65 -2.20 -5.03
N VAL A 10 16.26 -1.52 -6.11
CA VAL A 10 14.93 -0.91 -6.27
C VAL A 10 13.88 -2.00 -6.46
N VAL A 11 14.11 -2.94 -7.39
CA VAL A 11 13.18 -4.05 -7.67
C VAL A 11 12.91 -4.87 -6.41
N GLU A 12 13.94 -5.21 -5.64
CA GLU A 12 13.75 -5.98 -4.41
C GLU A 12 12.91 -5.22 -3.37
N ARG A 13 13.10 -3.90 -3.24
CA ARG A 13 12.26 -3.08 -2.36
C ARG A 13 10.81 -3.04 -2.82
N LEU A 14 10.57 -2.91 -4.13
CA LEU A 14 9.22 -2.95 -4.70
C LEU A 14 8.54 -4.32 -4.43
N ARG A 15 9.30 -5.42 -4.54
CA ARG A 15 8.81 -6.77 -4.19
C ARG A 15 8.44 -6.90 -2.71
N VAL A 16 9.26 -6.34 -1.82
CA VAL A 16 8.96 -6.29 -0.37
C VAL A 16 7.69 -5.47 -0.11
N MET A 17 7.55 -4.32 -0.76
CA MET A 17 6.32 -3.52 -0.65
C MET A 17 5.09 -4.30 -1.12
N GLN A 18 5.17 -4.96 -2.28
CA GLN A 18 4.08 -5.75 -2.84
C GLN A 18 3.63 -6.86 -1.87
N THR A 19 4.59 -7.61 -1.33
CA THR A 19 4.33 -8.65 -0.31
C THR A 19 3.64 -8.05 0.91
N GLY A 20 4.09 -6.88 1.37
CA GLY A 20 3.46 -6.17 2.48
C GLY A 20 2.01 -5.76 2.18
N ILE A 21 1.71 -5.29 0.96
CA ILE A 21 0.34 -4.96 0.55
C ILE A 21 -0.56 -6.22 0.52
N GLU A 22 -0.06 -7.35 0.03
CA GLU A 22 -0.80 -8.62 0.04
C GLU A 22 -1.11 -9.11 1.46
N VAL A 23 -0.15 -9.00 2.38
CA VAL A 23 -0.36 -9.28 3.81
C VAL A 23 -1.43 -8.36 4.40
N THR A 24 -1.40 -7.06 4.07
CA THR A 24 -2.42 -6.12 4.52
C THR A 24 -3.80 -6.51 3.99
N ARG A 25 -3.92 -6.87 2.71
CA ARG A 25 -5.20 -7.29 2.11
C ARG A 25 -5.75 -8.53 2.78
N THR A 26 -4.91 -9.52 3.08
CA THR A 26 -5.32 -10.73 3.80
C THR A 26 -5.86 -10.40 5.19
N ARG A 27 -5.21 -9.49 5.92
CA ARG A 27 -5.70 -9.00 7.22
C ARG A 27 -6.99 -8.19 7.08
N GLY A 28 -7.14 -7.42 6.01
CA GLY A 28 -8.38 -6.70 5.70
C GLY A 28 -9.57 -7.64 5.52
N SER A 29 -9.37 -8.79 4.87
CA SER A 29 -10.40 -9.84 4.79
C SER A 29 -10.75 -10.43 6.16
N ALA A 30 -9.76 -10.59 7.05
CA ALA A 30 -10.04 -11.00 8.43
C ALA A 30 -10.84 -9.94 9.20
N ALA A 31 -10.57 -8.64 8.97
CA ALA A 31 -11.37 -7.56 9.54
C ALA A 31 -12.81 -7.57 9.01
N ASP A 32 -13.02 -7.79 7.70
CA ASP A 32 -14.35 -7.90 7.09
C ASP A 32 -15.16 -9.05 7.72
N ASN A 33 -14.55 -10.23 7.88
CA ASN A 33 -15.18 -11.38 8.53
C ASN A 33 -15.56 -11.09 9.99
N GLU A 34 -14.69 -10.40 10.72
CA GLU A 34 -14.97 -10.02 12.10
C GLU A 34 -16.13 -9.01 12.19
N VAL A 35 -16.19 -8.05 11.26
CA VAL A 35 -17.32 -7.12 11.14
C VAL A 35 -18.63 -7.87 10.87
N GLU A 36 -18.65 -8.81 9.92
CA GLU A 36 -19.85 -9.63 9.65
C GLU A 36 -20.30 -10.42 10.89
N ARG A 37 -19.35 -11.00 11.64
CA ARG A 37 -19.64 -11.71 12.89
C ARG A 37 -20.26 -10.79 13.95
N ILE A 38 -19.82 -9.53 14.01
CA ILE A 38 -20.41 -8.53 14.91
C ILE A 38 -21.83 -8.16 14.44
N ILE A 39 -22.03 -7.91 13.14
CA ILE A 39 -23.34 -7.60 12.55
C ILE A 39 -24.35 -8.71 12.87
N ALA A 40 -24.00 -9.97 12.63
CA ALA A 40 -24.88 -11.11 12.88
C ALA A 40 -25.28 -11.21 14.37
N ARG A 41 -24.31 -11.08 15.28
CA ARG A 41 -24.58 -11.11 16.74
C ARG A 41 -25.45 -9.95 17.19
N ALA A 42 -25.19 -8.74 16.69
CA ALA A 42 -26.00 -7.57 16.99
C ALA A 42 -27.44 -7.73 16.50
N ALA A 43 -27.63 -8.25 15.28
CA ALA A 43 -28.96 -8.52 14.74
C ALA A 43 -29.73 -9.56 15.56
N HIS A 44 -29.08 -10.68 15.94
CA HIS A 44 -29.70 -11.70 16.79
C HIS A 44 -30.07 -11.20 18.19
N ALA A 45 -29.28 -10.26 18.74
CA ALA A 45 -29.55 -9.65 20.04
C ALA A 45 -30.51 -8.45 19.99
N GLY A 46 -31.03 -8.09 18.81
CA GLY A 46 -31.94 -6.96 18.63
C GLY A 46 -31.28 -5.57 18.60
N PHE A 47 -29.95 -5.49 18.53
CA PHE A 47 -29.18 -4.24 18.45
C PHE A 47 -29.05 -3.73 17.01
N SER A 48 -30.18 -3.35 16.40
CA SER A 48 -30.25 -2.92 14.99
C SER A 48 -29.32 -1.74 14.66
N THR A 49 -29.19 -0.75 15.55
CA THR A 49 -28.29 0.41 15.36
C THR A 49 -26.83 -0.01 15.25
N ILE A 50 -26.39 -1.00 16.03
CA ILE A 50 -25.02 -1.53 15.96
C ILE A 50 -24.82 -2.24 14.61
N ALA A 51 -25.77 -3.08 14.18
CA ALA A 51 -25.69 -3.76 12.89
C ALA A 51 -25.59 -2.78 11.71
N VAL A 52 -26.37 -1.69 11.73
CA VAL A 52 -26.31 -0.62 10.71
C VAL A 52 -24.97 0.10 10.76
N GLY A 53 -24.50 0.51 11.95
CA GLY A 53 -23.21 1.18 12.10
C GLY A 53 -22.04 0.31 11.64
N MET A 54 -22.08 -0.99 11.93
CA MET A 54 -21.05 -1.93 11.49
C MET A 54 -21.06 -2.19 9.98
N THR A 55 -22.21 -2.01 9.31
CA THR A 55 -22.27 -2.01 7.85
C THR A 55 -21.46 -0.85 7.27
N GLN A 56 -21.45 0.31 7.93
CA GLN A 56 -20.61 1.46 7.51
C GLN A 56 -19.12 1.18 7.75
N VAL A 57 -18.76 0.55 8.88
CA VAL A 57 -17.39 0.09 9.14
C VAL A 57 -16.92 -0.88 8.06
N ARG A 58 -17.79 -1.81 7.66
CA ARG A 58 -17.52 -2.77 6.59
C ARG A 58 -17.21 -2.08 5.26
N GLU A 59 -18.00 -1.06 4.91
CA GLU A 59 -17.79 -0.32 3.68
C GLU A 59 -16.48 0.47 3.70
N ALA A 60 -16.09 1.03 4.84
CA ALA A 60 -14.79 1.69 5.00
C ALA A 60 -13.61 0.71 4.80
N ILE A 61 -13.74 -0.53 5.29
CA ILE A 61 -12.75 -1.60 5.04
C ILE A 61 -12.67 -1.90 3.53
N ARG A 62 -13.81 -2.06 2.84
CA ARG A 62 -13.84 -2.30 1.39
C ARG A 62 -13.22 -1.17 0.58
N GLN A 63 -13.49 0.08 0.96
CA GLN A 63 -12.85 1.23 0.33
C GLN A 63 -11.32 1.18 0.48
N THR A 64 -10.83 0.76 1.66
CA THR A 64 -9.40 0.55 1.89
C THR A 64 -8.86 -0.56 0.97
N HIS A 65 -9.57 -1.67 0.78
CA HIS A 65 -9.18 -2.72 -0.16
C HIS A 65 -9.05 -2.22 -1.60
N THR A 66 -9.96 -1.36 -2.04
CA THR A 66 -9.91 -0.73 -3.37
C THR A 66 -8.66 0.14 -3.51
N THR A 67 -8.36 0.98 -2.51
CA THR A 67 -7.12 1.78 -2.49
C THR A 67 -5.89 0.87 -2.57
N LEU A 68 -5.83 -0.20 -1.78
CA LEU A 68 -4.71 -1.14 -1.75
C LEU A 68 -4.55 -1.92 -3.06
N ALA A 69 -5.64 -2.19 -3.79
CA ALA A 69 -5.57 -2.76 -5.13
C ALA A 69 -4.86 -1.82 -6.10
N ALA A 70 -5.22 -0.53 -6.08
CA ALA A 70 -4.57 0.48 -6.92
C ALA A 70 -3.08 0.66 -6.54
N VAL A 71 -2.75 0.64 -5.25
CA VAL A 71 -1.36 0.66 -4.76
C VAL A 71 -0.57 -0.54 -5.30
N HIS A 72 -1.14 -1.74 -5.23
CA HIS A 72 -0.50 -2.95 -5.73
C HIS A 72 -0.19 -2.84 -7.24
N THR A 73 -1.15 -2.38 -8.04
CA THR A 73 -0.95 -2.13 -9.47
C THR A 73 0.17 -1.13 -9.71
N ALA A 74 0.18 0.00 -8.99
CA ALA A 74 1.22 1.01 -9.13
C ALA A 74 2.63 0.46 -8.76
N ILE A 75 2.74 -0.39 -7.75
CA ILE A 75 4.02 -1.05 -7.42
C ILE A 75 4.48 -1.99 -8.55
N SER A 76 3.54 -2.76 -9.11
CA SER A 76 3.82 -3.66 -10.25
C SER A 76 4.30 -2.88 -11.47
N ASP A 77 3.62 -1.79 -11.82
CA ASP A 77 3.97 -0.93 -12.95
C ASP A 77 5.34 -0.28 -12.75
N ALA A 78 5.63 0.20 -11.53
CA ALA A 78 6.95 0.71 -11.18
C ALA A 78 8.04 -0.36 -11.36
N SER A 79 7.79 -1.59 -10.91
CA SER A 79 8.76 -2.68 -11.02
C SER A 79 9.02 -3.08 -12.47
N ALA A 80 7.97 -3.11 -13.30
CA ALA A 80 8.08 -3.40 -14.72
C ALA A 80 8.93 -2.34 -15.44
N ALA A 81 8.67 -1.05 -15.18
CA ALA A 81 9.41 0.05 -15.76
C ALA A 81 10.91 0.05 -15.36
N VAL A 82 11.23 -0.21 -14.08
CA VAL A 82 12.64 -0.36 -13.64
C VAL A 82 13.34 -1.52 -14.33
N THR A 83 12.62 -2.64 -14.54
CA THR A 83 13.18 -3.83 -15.18
C THR A 83 13.44 -3.61 -16.67
N ARG A 84 12.59 -2.82 -17.36
CA ARG A 84 12.76 -2.48 -18.79
C ARG A 84 13.85 -1.45 -19.03
N ALA A 85 14.06 -0.50 -18.12
CA ALA A 85 14.99 0.61 -18.31
C ALA A 85 16.39 0.22 -18.83
N PRO A 86 17.06 -0.85 -18.35
CA PRO A 86 18.37 -1.28 -18.85
C PRO A 86 18.36 -1.94 -20.24
N VAL A 87 17.19 -2.33 -20.76
CA VAL A 87 17.04 -3.07 -22.03
C VAL A 87 16.96 -2.11 -23.24
N HIS A 88 16.71 -0.83 -23.01
CA HIS A 88 16.55 0.14 -24.10
C HIS A 88 17.89 0.56 -24.72
N GLU A 89 17.91 0.61 -26.04
CA GLU A 89 19.11 0.93 -26.85
C GLU A 89 19.54 2.40 -26.73
N SER A 90 18.67 3.29 -26.22
CA SER A 90 19.00 4.72 -26.05
C SER A 90 18.86 5.20 -24.60
N PRO A 91 19.79 6.04 -24.10
CA PRO A 91 19.71 6.66 -22.78
C PRO A 91 18.43 7.45 -22.53
N ALA A 92 17.87 8.09 -23.56
CA ALA A 92 16.63 8.86 -23.47
C ALA A 92 15.40 7.98 -23.17
N GLN A 93 15.32 6.80 -23.79
CA GLN A 93 14.26 5.84 -23.51
C GLN A 93 14.39 5.26 -22.09
N ALA A 94 15.61 4.91 -21.67
CA ALA A 94 15.87 4.45 -20.30
C ALA A 94 15.46 5.51 -19.26
N MET A 95 15.79 6.79 -19.48
CA MET A 95 15.37 7.88 -18.59
C MET A 95 13.85 8.05 -18.54
N THR A 96 13.16 7.86 -19.67
CA THR A 96 11.69 7.95 -19.73
C THR A 96 11.04 6.86 -18.88
N GLU A 97 11.48 5.60 -19.03
CA GLU A 97 10.98 4.47 -18.22
C GLU A 97 11.27 4.68 -16.72
N LEU A 98 12.46 5.13 -16.36
CA LEU A 98 12.78 5.43 -14.94
C LEU A 98 11.94 6.59 -14.38
N GLY A 99 11.63 7.59 -15.21
CA GLY A 99 10.71 8.67 -14.84
C GLY A 99 9.30 8.15 -14.56
N GLN A 100 8.77 7.28 -15.43
CA GLN A 100 7.47 6.62 -15.22
C GLN A 100 7.49 5.75 -13.95
N ALA A 101 8.56 4.98 -13.74
CA ALA A 101 8.73 4.18 -12.52
C ALA A 101 8.68 5.05 -11.25
N GLY A 102 9.32 6.21 -11.27
CA GLY A 102 9.26 7.19 -10.19
C GLY A 102 7.84 7.70 -9.92
N GLN A 103 7.07 7.99 -10.98
CA GLN A 103 5.68 8.43 -10.86
C GLN A 103 4.78 7.34 -10.28
N HIS A 104 4.90 6.10 -10.76
CA HIS A 104 4.15 4.96 -10.22
C HIS A 104 4.48 4.70 -8.75
N LEU A 105 5.76 4.77 -8.38
CA LEU A 105 6.18 4.64 -6.98
C LEU A 105 5.64 5.77 -6.10
N LYS A 106 5.55 7.00 -6.61
CA LYS A 106 4.89 8.11 -5.90
C LYS A 106 3.40 7.82 -5.69
N THR A 107 2.69 7.38 -6.73
CA THR A 107 1.27 7.01 -6.63
C THR A 107 1.05 5.91 -5.59
N ALA A 108 1.90 4.88 -5.58
CA ALA A 108 1.85 3.83 -4.56
C ALA A 108 2.07 4.40 -3.15
N HIS A 109 3.08 5.24 -2.97
CA HIS A 109 3.40 5.89 -1.70
C HIS A 109 2.22 6.73 -1.17
N ASP A 110 1.62 7.57 -2.00
CA ASP A 110 0.47 8.39 -1.63
C ASP A 110 -0.75 7.53 -1.27
N GLY A 111 -0.98 6.44 -2.02
CA GLY A 111 -2.05 5.49 -1.73
C GLY A 111 -1.85 4.71 -0.42
N ILE A 112 -0.60 4.42 -0.03
CA ILE A 112 -0.29 3.84 1.29
C ILE A 112 -0.63 4.82 2.41
N ILE A 113 -0.25 6.09 2.27
CA ILE A 113 -0.60 7.14 3.25
C ILE A 113 -2.11 7.27 3.38
N ALA A 114 -2.83 7.32 2.25
CA ALA A 114 -4.29 7.38 2.25
C ALA A 114 -4.89 6.16 2.96
N SER A 115 -4.37 4.95 2.70
CA SER A 115 -4.83 3.72 3.35
C SER A 115 -4.61 3.73 4.87
N ILE A 116 -3.49 4.31 5.35
CA ILE A 116 -3.25 4.48 6.80
C ILE A 116 -4.33 5.39 7.41
N GLY A 117 -4.64 6.51 6.77
CA GLY A 117 -5.71 7.41 7.20
C GLY A 117 -7.10 6.73 7.22
N GLN A 118 -7.43 5.98 6.16
CA GLN A 118 -8.68 5.22 6.07
C GLN A 118 -8.83 4.19 7.21
N ILE A 119 -7.73 3.55 7.61
CA ILE A 119 -7.73 2.60 8.73
C ILE A 119 -7.95 3.30 10.07
N ASP A 120 -7.35 4.48 10.29
CA ASP A 120 -7.58 5.28 11.49
C ASP A 120 -9.03 5.79 11.59
N GLU A 121 -9.61 6.20 10.47
CA GLU A 121 -11.03 6.57 10.37
C GLU A 121 -11.94 5.38 10.65
N THR A 122 -11.65 4.22 10.05
CA THR A 122 -12.38 2.96 10.26
C THR A 122 -12.34 2.56 11.74
N ARG A 123 -11.18 2.66 12.38
CA ARG A 123 -11.00 2.38 13.81
C ARG A 123 -11.86 3.31 14.66
N THR A 124 -11.85 4.61 14.36
CA THR A 124 -12.64 5.62 15.07
C THR A 124 -14.14 5.36 14.92
N LEU A 125 -14.59 4.99 13.72
CA LEU A 125 -15.96 4.60 13.45
C LEU A 125 -16.35 3.35 14.25
N ALA A 126 -15.52 2.30 14.24
CA ALA A 126 -15.76 1.07 14.98
C ALA A 126 -15.87 1.32 16.50
N MET A 127 -14.98 2.12 17.08
CA MET A 127 -15.05 2.51 18.50
C MET A 127 -16.34 3.27 18.84
N ARG A 128 -16.81 4.12 17.93
CA ARG A 128 -18.06 4.88 18.11
C ARG A 128 -19.28 3.97 18.04
N VAL A 129 -19.32 3.05 17.08
CA VAL A 129 -20.45 2.13 16.87
C VAL A 129 -20.55 1.12 18.03
N LEU A 130 -19.41 0.64 18.52
CA LEU A 130 -19.33 -0.38 19.57
C LEU A 130 -19.18 0.21 20.97
N HIS A 131 -19.63 1.45 21.18
CA HIS A 131 -19.56 2.11 22.48
C HIS A 131 -20.27 1.25 23.56
N GLY A 132 -19.52 0.76 24.55
CA GLY A 132 -20.03 -0.13 25.60
C GLY A 132 -20.00 -1.64 25.28
N GLY A 133 -19.47 -2.07 24.12
CA GLY A 133 -19.21 -3.47 23.78
C GLY A 133 -17.72 -3.85 23.85
N ASP A 134 -17.36 -5.06 23.41
CA ASP A 134 -15.97 -5.52 23.25
C ASP A 134 -15.51 -5.45 21.78
N PRO A 135 -14.95 -4.32 21.32
CA PRO A 135 -14.40 -4.17 19.97
C PRO A 135 -12.97 -4.75 19.84
N GLY A 136 -12.42 -5.39 20.88
CA GLY A 136 -11.01 -5.75 21.00
C GLY A 136 -10.43 -6.48 19.78
N PRO A 137 -11.06 -7.55 19.27
CA PRO A 137 -10.55 -8.29 18.11
C PRO A 137 -10.47 -7.44 16.84
N LEU A 138 -11.51 -6.67 16.52
CA LEU A 138 -11.53 -5.82 15.32
C LEU A 138 -10.48 -4.72 15.40
N LEU A 139 -10.39 -4.02 16.54
CA LEU A 139 -9.40 -2.95 16.72
C LEU A 139 -7.97 -3.48 16.66
N SER A 140 -7.72 -4.68 17.17
CA SER A 140 -6.42 -5.34 17.08
C SER A 140 -6.04 -5.65 15.62
N ILE A 141 -6.98 -6.16 14.81
CA ILE A 141 -6.73 -6.42 13.38
C ILE A 141 -6.43 -5.13 12.63
N LEU A 142 -7.23 -4.07 12.85
CA LEU A 142 -7.01 -2.76 12.23
C LEU A 142 -5.66 -2.15 12.61
N GLU A 143 -5.23 -2.31 13.86
CA GLU A 143 -3.91 -1.87 14.32
C GLU A 143 -2.78 -2.65 13.63
N MET A 144 -2.90 -3.98 13.53
CA MET A 144 -1.93 -4.79 12.80
C MET A 144 -1.85 -4.43 11.32
N ILE A 145 -2.97 -4.07 10.69
CA ILE A 145 -3.00 -3.55 9.32
C ILE A 145 -2.21 -2.24 9.24
N LYS A 146 -2.50 -1.28 10.14
CA LYS A 146 -1.83 0.02 10.18
C LYS A 146 -0.32 -0.12 10.32
N GLN A 147 0.13 -0.91 11.29
CA GLN A 147 1.56 -1.13 11.54
C GLN A 147 2.27 -1.73 10.33
N ASN A 148 1.62 -2.66 9.63
CA ASN A 148 2.17 -3.22 8.39
C ASN A 148 2.27 -2.16 7.29
N LEU A 149 1.24 -1.31 7.12
CA LEU A 149 1.27 -0.22 6.14
C LEU A 149 2.35 0.82 6.46
N VAL A 150 2.60 1.12 7.74
CA VAL A 150 3.71 1.99 8.15
C VAL A 150 5.06 1.39 7.76
N GLN A 151 5.24 0.07 7.93
CA GLN A 151 6.47 -0.60 7.50
C GLN A 151 6.64 -0.60 5.97
N VAL A 152 5.55 -0.80 5.22
CA VAL A 152 5.54 -0.70 3.77
C VAL A 152 5.87 0.73 3.33
N LEU A 153 5.33 1.74 4.01
CA LEU A 153 5.61 3.15 3.75
C LEU A 153 7.11 3.46 3.92
N HIS A 154 7.71 3.01 5.02
CA HIS A 154 9.14 3.17 5.26
C HIS A 154 9.99 2.52 4.14
N THR A 155 9.61 1.32 3.70
CA THR A 155 10.25 0.64 2.57
C THR A 155 10.08 1.43 1.27
N GLY A 156 8.90 2.01 1.05
CA GLY A 156 8.61 2.88 -0.11
C GLY A 156 9.45 4.15 -0.13
N THR A 157 9.65 4.80 1.02
CA THR A 157 10.56 5.95 1.12
C THR A 157 12.00 5.56 0.74
N ALA A 158 12.48 4.42 1.21
CA ALA A 158 13.81 3.92 0.83
C ALA A 158 13.90 3.56 -0.68
N ALA A 159 12.82 3.05 -1.26
CA ALA A 159 12.72 2.79 -2.70
C ALA A 159 12.78 4.08 -3.51
N GLN A 160 12.10 5.14 -3.07
CA GLN A 160 12.13 6.46 -3.73
C GLN A 160 13.53 7.06 -3.71
N GLN A 161 14.23 7.00 -2.57
CA GLN A 161 15.62 7.45 -2.48
C GLN A 161 16.54 6.68 -3.43
N SER A 162 16.37 5.35 -3.51
CA SER A 162 17.14 4.49 -4.41
C SER A 162 16.82 4.78 -5.88
N MET A 163 15.56 5.07 -6.21
CA MET A 163 15.12 5.48 -7.55
C MET A 163 15.75 6.80 -7.97
N THR A 164 15.74 7.82 -7.10
CA THR A 164 16.38 9.11 -7.38
C THR A 164 17.88 8.93 -7.66
N ALA A 165 18.55 8.10 -6.87
CA ALA A 165 19.96 7.78 -7.10
C ALA A 165 20.17 7.07 -8.46
N LEU A 166 19.31 6.13 -8.82
CA LEU A 166 19.36 5.44 -10.11
C LEU A 166 19.18 6.40 -11.29
N ILE A 167 18.20 7.31 -11.22
CA ILE A 167 17.96 8.33 -12.24
C ILE A 167 19.18 9.25 -12.38
N HIS A 168 19.76 9.71 -11.27
CA HIS A 168 20.95 10.55 -11.29
C HIS A 168 22.15 9.82 -11.90
N SER A 169 22.33 8.53 -11.62
CA SER A 169 23.37 7.71 -12.25
C SER A 169 23.15 7.57 -13.76
N ALA A 170 21.92 7.28 -14.20
CA ALA A 170 21.58 7.20 -15.63
C ALA A 170 21.86 8.51 -16.38
N GLN A 171 21.49 9.65 -15.77
CA GLN A 171 21.76 10.98 -16.32
C GLN A 171 23.24 11.34 -16.44
N LYS A 172 24.11 10.78 -15.60
CA LYS A 172 25.56 11.02 -15.69
C LYS A 172 26.18 10.23 -16.84
N MET A 173 25.76 8.98 -17.03
CA MET A 173 26.24 8.14 -18.14
C MET A 173 25.80 8.68 -19.50
N GLY A 174 24.54 9.11 -19.64
CA GLY A 174 24.07 9.72 -20.88
C GLY A 174 24.75 11.04 -21.27
N ARG A 175 25.48 11.68 -20.33
CA ARG A 175 26.29 12.88 -20.60
C ARG A 175 27.75 12.56 -20.93
N SER A 176 28.26 11.36 -20.61
CA SER A 176 29.64 10.97 -20.95
C SER A 176 29.77 10.37 -22.35
N ASP A 177 28.65 9.87 -22.91
CA ASP A 177 28.60 9.22 -24.22
C ASP A 177 28.29 10.20 -25.37
N ASN A 178 28.30 11.51 -25.09
CA ASN A 178 27.92 12.60 -25.99
C ASN A 178 28.99 13.70 -25.98
#